data_AF-A0A7X8C5K4-F1
#
_entry.id   AF-A0A7X8C5K4-F1
#
_cell.length_a   1.000
_cell.length_b   1.000
_cell.length_c   1.000
_cell.angle_alpha   90.00
_cell.angle_beta   90.00
_cell.angle_gamma   90.00
#
_symmetry.space_group_name_H-M   'P 1'
#
loop_
_entity.id
_entity.type
_entity.pdbx_description
1 polymer ?
#
loop_
_entity_poly.entity_id
_entity_poly.type
_entity_poly.pdbx_seq_one_letter_code
_entity_poly.pdbx_strand_id
1 'polypeptide(L)'
;MLPLIFIIGLAIGLTILLIVLSQKKKKDAQPETERKPLSKQRESTSSEELTNYRTYHYSAREFIFLVVISAIFLFFVGYLFYQNIIISILFSSLSFFFPKLYLPRKVQKRKDELSFQFQQALFSLSSSLVAGRSIENAFIEVVKDLYLIYPDPETMIIKEFEYINKRVANREPIEVALKSFSDRADIEDIINFTDVFLTCKRTGGDLVEVIRRTSTMINEKLEIKQEIAVMVSQKKFESNIIAVVPFFIVAFLSYSSPDYMEPLYSWTNLGPIIMTISLVAILFAVWICQRIMNIKV
;
A
#
# COMPACT_ATOMS: atom_id res chain seq x y z
N MET A 1 -32.16 -4.68 -26.71
CA MET A 1 -30.76 -4.22 -26.56
C MET A 1 -30.44 -3.64 -25.18
N LEU A 2 -31.34 -2.89 -24.52
CA LEU A 2 -31.20 -2.45 -23.13
C LEU A 2 -30.84 -3.54 -22.08
N PRO A 3 -31.43 -4.76 -22.09
CA PRO A 3 -31.12 -5.75 -21.05
C PRO A 3 -29.70 -6.32 -21.16
N LEU A 4 -29.11 -6.38 -22.36
CA LEU A 4 -27.75 -6.89 -22.56
C LEU A 4 -26.70 -5.90 -22.02
N ILE A 5 -26.89 -4.59 -22.27
CA ILE A 5 -26.03 -3.52 -21.76
C ILE A 5 -26.11 -3.45 -20.23
N PHE A 6 -27.28 -3.74 -19.66
CA PHE A 6 -27.50 -3.78 -18.21
C PHE A 6 -26.76 -4.94 -17.53
N ILE A 7 -26.87 -6.16 -18.07
CA ILE A 7 -26.16 -7.33 -17.55
C ILE A 7 -24.64 -7.15 -17.70
N ILE A 8 -24.19 -6.60 -18.83
CA ILE A 8 -22.78 -6.29 -19.06
C ILE A 8 -22.30 -5.20 -18.11
N GLY A 9 -23.10 -4.16 -17.84
CA GLY A 9 -22.78 -3.08 -16.91
C GLY A 9 -22.72 -3.52 -15.44
N LEU A 10 -23.64 -4.39 -15.02
CA LEU A 10 -23.61 -5.02 -13.69
C LEU A 10 -22.42 -5.97 -13.57
N ALA A 11 -22.13 -6.77 -14.61
CA ALA A 11 -20.96 -7.63 -14.65
C ALA A 11 -19.65 -6.84 -14.69
N ILE A 12 -19.60 -5.69 -15.37
CA ILE A 12 -18.44 -4.78 -15.39
C ILE A 12 -18.29 -4.07 -14.04
N GLY A 13 -19.37 -3.58 -13.45
CA GLY A 13 -19.36 -2.99 -12.11
C GLY A 13 -18.95 -4.01 -11.04
N LEU A 14 -19.43 -5.25 -11.15
CA LEU A 14 -19.08 -6.37 -10.27
C LEU A 14 -17.64 -6.83 -10.52
N THR A 15 -17.15 -6.87 -11.76
CA THR A 15 -15.76 -7.21 -12.07
C THR A 15 -14.82 -6.08 -11.67
N ILE A 16 -15.19 -4.82 -11.82
CA ILE A 16 -14.43 -3.67 -11.30
C ILE A 16 -14.45 -3.66 -9.78
N LEU A 17 -15.58 -3.97 -9.14
CA LEU A 17 -15.69 -4.14 -7.69
C LEU A 17 -14.81 -5.32 -7.23
N LEU A 18 -14.86 -6.45 -7.92
CA LEU A 18 -14.02 -7.62 -7.66
C LEU A 18 -12.55 -7.35 -7.96
N ILE A 19 -12.21 -6.53 -8.96
CA ILE A 19 -10.84 -6.11 -9.26
C ILE A 19 -10.36 -5.09 -8.23
N VAL A 20 -11.18 -4.17 -7.76
CA VAL A 20 -10.84 -3.22 -6.68
C VAL A 20 -10.71 -3.96 -5.34
N LEU A 21 -11.57 -4.94 -5.07
CA LEU A 21 -11.48 -5.82 -3.91
C LEU A 21 -10.32 -6.82 -4.04
N SER A 22 -9.99 -7.29 -5.24
CA SER A 22 -8.86 -8.18 -5.54
C SER A 22 -7.53 -7.41 -5.55
N GLN A 23 -7.51 -6.15 -5.97
CA GLN A 23 -6.37 -5.25 -5.81
C GLN A 23 -6.16 -4.87 -4.34
N LYS A 24 -7.19 -4.99 -3.49
CA LYS A 24 -7.07 -4.89 -2.03
C LYS A 24 -6.59 -6.22 -1.42
N LYS A 25 -7.16 -7.36 -1.83
CA LYS A 25 -6.86 -8.72 -1.31
C LYS A 25 -5.52 -9.30 -1.81
N LYS A 26 -5.16 -9.15 -3.08
CA LYS A 26 -3.86 -9.53 -3.67
C LYS A 26 -2.72 -8.65 -3.14
N LYS A 27 -3.04 -7.48 -2.57
CA LYS A 27 -2.06 -6.62 -1.89
C LYS A 27 -1.68 -7.16 -0.51
N ASP A 28 -2.57 -7.94 0.12
CA ASP A 28 -2.38 -8.55 1.44
C ASP A 28 -2.00 -10.04 1.37
N ALA A 29 -2.19 -10.72 0.21
CA ALA A 29 -2.09 -12.19 0.13
C ALA A 29 -1.24 -12.79 -1.00
N GLN A 30 -0.32 -12.06 -1.65
CA GLN A 30 0.63 -12.72 -2.57
C GLN A 30 2.02 -12.06 -2.59
N PRO A 31 3.07 -12.77 -2.15
CA PRO A 31 4.43 -12.54 -2.60
C PRO A 31 4.52 -13.09 -4.02
N GLU A 32 4.69 -12.23 -5.00
CA GLU A 32 4.85 -12.68 -6.39
C GLU A 32 5.87 -11.79 -7.09
N THR A 33 7.13 -12.17 -6.88
CA THR A 33 8.03 -12.64 -7.95
C THR A 33 7.37 -12.66 -9.32
N GLU A 34 7.58 -11.61 -10.12
CA GLU A 34 7.43 -11.69 -11.57
C GLU A 34 8.73 -11.28 -12.26
N ARG A 35 9.30 -12.30 -12.90
CA ARG A 35 10.58 -12.38 -13.59
C ARG A 35 10.66 -11.39 -14.77
N LYS A 36 11.84 -10.80 -14.97
CA LYS A 36 12.30 -10.35 -16.29
C LYS A 36 13.24 -11.41 -16.89
N PRO A 37 13.25 -11.59 -18.23
CA PRO A 37 13.84 -12.76 -18.86
C PRO A 37 15.37 -12.73 -18.81
N LEU A 38 15.97 -13.90 -18.62
CA LEU A 38 17.39 -14.12 -18.86
C LEU A 38 17.69 -13.91 -20.36
N SER A 39 18.52 -12.92 -20.66
CA SER A 39 19.63 -13.04 -21.63
C SER A 39 20.38 -11.71 -21.75
N LYS A 40 21.55 -11.61 -21.09
CA LYS A 40 22.87 -11.59 -21.74
C LYS A 40 23.94 -11.29 -20.66
N GLN A 41 24.82 -12.27 -20.43
CA GLN A 41 26.08 -12.09 -19.71
C GLN A 41 26.95 -11.04 -20.40
N ARG A 42 27.56 -10.12 -19.64
CA ARG A 42 29.01 -10.10 -19.39
C ARG A 42 29.42 -8.90 -18.52
N GLU A 43 30.27 -9.21 -17.52
CA GLU A 43 31.49 -8.50 -17.06
C GLU A 43 31.39 -6.98 -16.78
N SER A 44 31.87 -6.40 -15.70
CA SER A 44 32.53 -6.81 -14.46
C SER A 44 32.73 -5.51 -13.64
N THR A 45 32.90 -5.65 -12.33
CA THR A 45 33.58 -4.71 -11.40
C THR A 45 32.82 -3.52 -10.79
N SER A 46 32.85 -3.52 -9.45
CA SER A 46 32.76 -2.43 -8.47
C SER A 46 31.39 -1.85 -8.09
N SER A 47 31.12 -1.95 -6.78
CA SER A 47 29.98 -1.43 -6.01
C SER A 47 28.69 -2.27 -6.08
N GLU A 48 28.45 -3.12 -5.07
CA GLU A 48 27.09 -3.60 -4.75
C GLU A 48 26.24 -2.35 -4.42
N GLU A 49 25.63 -1.73 -5.44
CA GLU A 49 24.63 -0.67 -5.24
C GLU A 49 23.41 -1.29 -4.55
N LEU A 50 23.39 -1.18 -3.22
CA LEU A 50 22.23 -1.53 -2.41
C LEU A 50 21.01 -0.75 -2.88
N THR A 51 19.86 -1.43 -2.88
CA THR A 51 18.60 -0.87 -3.36
C THR A 51 18.27 0.43 -2.64
N ASN A 52 18.23 1.55 -3.36
CA ASN A 52 17.73 2.80 -2.80
C ASN A 52 16.20 2.69 -2.64
N TYR A 53 15.73 2.62 -1.39
CA TYR A 53 14.31 2.47 -1.07
C TYR A 53 13.47 3.73 -1.42
N ARG A 54 14.10 4.84 -1.84
CA ARG A 54 13.42 6.12 -2.14
C ARG A 54 12.79 6.21 -3.53
N THR A 55 13.20 5.42 -4.52
CA THR A 55 12.81 5.66 -5.93
C THR A 55 12.15 4.47 -6.60
N TYR A 56 10.99 4.71 -7.23
CA TYR A 56 10.29 3.74 -8.06
C TYR A 56 9.99 4.36 -9.44
N HIS A 57 10.41 3.67 -10.51
CA HIS A 57 10.12 4.07 -11.89
C HIS A 57 8.94 3.26 -12.45
N TYR A 58 8.03 3.95 -13.14
CA TYR A 58 6.78 3.39 -13.64
C TYR A 58 6.95 2.56 -14.93
N SER A 59 6.10 1.54 -15.07
CA SER A 59 5.82 0.92 -16.37
C SER A 59 4.58 1.57 -16.98
N ALA A 60 4.68 2.07 -18.21
CA ALA A 60 3.59 2.75 -18.94
C ALA A 60 2.31 1.90 -19.04
N ARG A 61 2.44 0.56 -18.96
CA ARG A 61 1.31 -0.39 -19.00
C ARG A 61 0.39 -0.27 -17.78
N GLU A 62 0.93 -0.03 -16.59
CA GLU A 62 0.14 0.08 -15.35
C GLU A 62 -0.73 1.36 -15.38
N PHE A 63 -0.20 2.44 -15.93
CA PHE A 63 -0.91 3.71 -16.08
C PHE A 63 -2.07 3.58 -17.07
N ILE A 64 -1.82 3.02 -18.26
CA ILE A 64 -2.85 2.85 -19.29
C ILE A 64 -3.98 1.96 -18.78
N PHE A 65 -3.65 0.85 -18.10
CA PHE A 65 -4.66 -0.03 -17.52
C PHE A 65 -5.55 0.69 -16.49
N LEU A 66 -4.95 1.52 -15.63
CA LEU A 66 -5.69 2.27 -14.62
C LEU A 66 -6.59 3.34 -15.24
N VAL A 67 -6.15 4.02 -16.30
CA VAL A 67 -6.97 5.01 -17.02
C VAL A 67 -8.15 4.34 -17.72
N VAL A 68 -7.93 3.21 -18.39
CA VAL A 68 -8.98 2.50 -19.13
C VAL A 68 -10.06 1.98 -18.18
N ILE A 69 -9.68 1.37 -17.05
CA ILE A 69 -10.66 0.84 -16.09
C ILE A 69 -11.50 1.97 -15.46
N SER A 70 -10.88 3.11 -15.13
CA SER A 70 -11.61 4.25 -14.56
C SER A 70 -12.47 4.96 -15.61
N ALA A 71 -12.09 4.94 -16.89
CA ALA A 71 -12.87 5.50 -17.98
C ALA A 71 -14.16 4.71 -18.24
N ILE A 72 -14.07 3.37 -18.19
CA ILE A 72 -15.22 2.47 -18.32
C ILE A 72 -16.20 2.66 -17.14
N PHE A 73 -15.68 2.77 -15.92
CA PHE A 73 -16.50 2.98 -14.73
C PHE A 73 -17.27 4.30 -14.78
N LEU A 74 -16.59 5.41 -15.08
CA LEU A 74 -17.23 6.73 -15.16
C LEU A 74 -18.26 6.81 -16.30
N PHE A 75 -17.99 6.15 -17.44
CA PHE A 75 -18.96 6.04 -18.52
C PHE A 75 -20.23 5.32 -18.06
N PHE A 76 -20.09 4.20 -17.34
CA PHE A 76 -21.23 3.45 -16.81
C PHE A 76 -22.05 4.28 -15.81
N VAL A 77 -21.38 4.97 -14.89
CA VAL A 77 -22.04 5.88 -13.93
C VAL A 77 -22.81 6.99 -14.65
N GLY A 78 -22.19 7.65 -15.63
CA GLY A 78 -22.85 8.69 -16.42
C GLY A 78 -24.06 8.16 -17.20
N TYR A 79 -23.96 6.95 -17.76
CA TYR A 79 -25.06 6.34 -18.49
C TYR A 79 -26.22 5.98 -17.56
N LEU A 80 -25.93 5.47 -16.37
CA LEU A 80 -26.93 5.08 -15.39
C LEU A 80 -27.74 6.27 -14.86
N PHE A 81 -27.09 7.41 -14.66
CA PHE A 81 -27.72 8.61 -14.08
C PHE A 81 -28.43 9.50 -15.10
N TYR A 82 -28.00 9.50 -16.37
CA TYR A 82 -28.54 10.42 -17.37
C TYR A 82 -29.17 9.74 -18.60
N GLN A 83 -29.00 8.42 -18.77
CA GLN A 83 -29.39 7.64 -19.97
C GLN A 83 -28.96 8.29 -21.30
N ASN A 84 -27.91 9.11 -21.27
CA ASN A 84 -27.45 9.90 -22.41
C ASN A 84 -25.97 9.64 -22.68
N ILE A 85 -25.70 9.07 -23.86
CA ILE A 85 -24.35 8.66 -24.28
C ILE A 85 -23.38 9.84 -24.33
N ILE A 86 -23.84 11.04 -24.72
CA ILE A 86 -22.98 12.22 -24.87
C ILE A 86 -22.44 12.66 -23.50
N ILE A 87 -23.30 12.68 -22.48
CA ILE A 87 -22.94 13.05 -21.11
C ILE A 87 -21.98 11.99 -20.53
N SER A 88 -22.22 10.71 -20.78
CA SER A 88 -21.33 9.61 -20.35
C SER A 88 -19.92 9.72 -20.93
N ILE A 89 -19.78 10.11 -22.20
CA ILE A 89 -18.47 10.32 -22.84
C ILE A 89 -17.72 11.48 -22.17
N LEU A 90 -18.43 12.57 -21.86
CA LEU A 90 -17.85 13.73 -21.17
C LEU A 90 -17.30 13.35 -19.78
N PHE A 91 -18.06 12.56 -19.00
CA PHE A 91 -17.61 12.04 -17.71
C PHE A 91 -16.41 11.09 -17.82
N SER A 92 -16.37 10.26 -18.86
CA SER A 92 -15.25 9.35 -19.12
C SER A 92 -13.94 10.08 -19.41
N SER A 93 -14.00 11.23 -20.09
CA SER A 93 -12.83 12.08 -20.35
C SER A 93 -12.14 12.59 -19.07
N LEU A 94 -12.91 12.78 -17.99
CA LEU A 94 -12.41 13.24 -16.69
C LEU A 94 -11.48 12.20 -16.00
N SER A 95 -11.47 10.97 -16.48
CA SER A 95 -10.69 9.86 -15.94
C SER A 95 -9.17 10.05 -16.06
N PHE A 96 -8.72 10.87 -17.01
CA PHE A 96 -7.29 11.13 -17.23
C PHE A 96 -6.59 11.83 -16.04
N PHE A 97 -7.37 12.49 -15.17
CA PHE A 97 -6.84 13.17 -13.96
C PHE A 97 -6.66 12.23 -12.76
N PHE A 98 -7.31 11.06 -12.75
CA PHE A 98 -7.34 10.12 -11.62
C PHE A 98 -6.01 9.43 -11.26
N PRO A 99 -5.12 9.07 -12.22
CA PRO A 99 -3.92 8.28 -11.92
C PRO A 99 -2.90 8.99 -11.03
N LYS A 100 -2.85 10.33 -11.05
CA LYS A 100 -1.87 11.12 -10.27
C LYS A 100 -2.04 10.96 -8.76
N LEU A 101 -3.22 10.55 -8.27
CA LEU A 101 -3.50 10.34 -6.85
C LEU A 101 -3.04 8.96 -6.31
N TYR A 102 -2.72 8.01 -7.18
CA TYR A 102 -2.35 6.63 -6.79
C TYR A 102 -0.82 6.43 -6.64
N LEU A 103 -0.03 7.48 -6.92
CA LEU A 103 1.42 7.45 -7.10
C LEU A 103 2.31 7.08 -5.86
N PRO A 104 1.94 7.33 -4.59
CA PRO A 104 2.89 7.10 -3.47
C PRO A 104 2.82 5.71 -2.80
N ARG A 105 1.97 4.76 -3.26
CA ARG A 105 1.65 3.57 -2.46
C ARG A 105 2.67 2.42 -2.49
N LYS A 106 3.54 2.33 -3.52
CA LYS A 106 4.51 1.22 -3.63
C LYS A 106 5.76 1.44 -2.77
N VAL A 107 6.28 2.67 -2.72
CA VAL A 107 7.40 3.03 -1.83
C VAL A 107 7.01 2.85 -0.37
N GLN A 108 5.82 3.34 0.00
CA GLN A 108 5.30 3.16 1.36
C GLN A 108 5.18 1.68 1.72
N LYS A 109 4.62 0.85 0.84
CA LYS A 109 4.50 -0.60 1.09
C LYS A 109 5.85 -1.26 1.35
N ARG A 110 6.88 -0.90 0.58
CA ARG A 110 8.24 -1.44 0.77
C ARG A 110 8.83 -1.01 2.12
N LYS A 111 8.61 0.25 2.51
CA LYS A 111 9.03 0.77 3.83
C LYS A 111 8.27 0.08 4.97
N ASP A 112 6.97 -0.13 4.82
CA ASP A 112 6.15 -0.82 5.82
C ASP A 112 6.63 -2.28 6.01
N GLU A 113 6.93 -2.96 4.90
CA GLU A 113 7.47 -4.33 4.93
C GLU A 113 8.86 -4.38 5.57
N LEU A 114 9.77 -3.48 5.21
CA LEU A 114 11.08 -3.38 5.84
C LEU A 114 10.96 -3.04 7.33
N SER A 115 10.02 -2.20 7.73
CA SER A 115 9.74 -1.86 9.13
C SER A 115 9.26 -3.07 9.92
N PHE A 116 8.39 -3.90 9.35
CA PHE A 116 7.94 -5.15 9.96
C PHE A 116 9.09 -6.17 10.10
N GLN A 117 9.89 -6.34 9.04
CA GLN A 117 11.04 -7.23 9.09
C GLN A 117 12.11 -6.74 10.11
N PHE A 118 12.31 -5.43 10.22
CA PHE A 118 13.22 -4.83 11.20
C PHE A 118 12.78 -5.06 12.65
N GLN A 119 11.47 -5.04 12.93
CA GLN A 119 10.94 -5.40 14.25
C GLN A 119 11.38 -6.83 14.65
N GLN A 120 11.26 -7.80 13.73
CA GLN A 120 11.67 -9.18 14.00
C GLN A 120 13.18 -9.30 14.24
N ALA A 121 13.96 -8.54 13.47
CA ALA A 121 15.40 -8.44 13.68
C ALA A 121 15.75 -7.86 15.07
N LEU A 122 15.03 -6.82 15.53
CA LEU A 122 15.22 -6.24 16.86
C LEU A 122 14.83 -7.18 18.00
N PHE A 123 13.82 -8.01 17.81
CA PHE A 123 13.45 -9.02 18.80
C PHE A 123 14.56 -10.06 18.97
N SER A 124 15.07 -10.61 17.86
CA SER A 124 16.22 -11.53 17.87
C SER A 124 17.48 -10.86 18.45
N LEU A 125 17.75 -9.61 18.09
CA LEU A 125 18.90 -8.86 18.58
C LEU A 125 18.82 -8.66 20.10
N SER A 126 17.67 -8.22 20.60
CA SER A 126 17.45 -8.04 22.03
C SER A 126 17.60 -9.36 22.79
N SER A 127 17.07 -10.46 22.26
CA SER A 127 17.15 -11.77 22.91
C SER A 127 18.61 -12.28 22.99
N SER A 128 19.37 -12.11 21.90
CA SER A 128 20.80 -12.46 21.84
C SER A 128 21.64 -11.66 22.84
N LEU A 129 21.36 -10.37 23.00
CA LEU A 129 22.08 -9.50 23.95
C LEU A 129 21.72 -9.82 25.40
N VAL A 130 20.45 -10.09 25.70
CA VAL A 130 20.01 -10.54 27.04
C VAL A 130 20.63 -11.88 27.42
N ALA A 131 20.89 -12.75 26.43
CA ALA A 131 21.64 -13.99 26.62
C ALA A 131 23.16 -13.77 26.88
N GLY A 132 23.63 -12.52 26.97
CA GLY A 132 25.01 -12.18 27.29
C GLY A 132 25.97 -12.24 26.10
N ARG A 133 25.47 -12.31 24.86
CA ARG A 133 26.33 -12.24 23.68
C ARG A 133 26.89 -10.83 23.51
N SER A 134 28.09 -10.73 22.95
CA SER A 134 28.62 -9.44 22.50
C SER A 134 27.75 -8.87 21.38
N ILE A 135 27.81 -7.56 21.18
CA ILE A 135 26.99 -6.85 20.19
C ILE A 135 27.27 -7.38 18.79
N GLU A 136 28.54 -7.56 18.43
CA GLU A 136 28.95 -8.06 17.12
C GLU A 136 28.41 -9.48 16.89
N ASN A 137 28.48 -10.35 17.90
CA ASN A 137 27.96 -11.72 17.80
C ASN A 137 26.42 -11.75 17.77
N ALA A 138 25.75 -10.80 18.43
CA ALA A 138 24.30 -10.68 18.39
C ALA A 138 23.82 -10.32 16.98
N PHE A 139 24.49 -9.39 16.28
CA PHE A 139 24.16 -9.06 14.89
C PHE A 139 24.39 -10.23 13.91
N ILE A 140 25.39 -11.07 14.16
CA ILE A 140 25.62 -12.31 13.40
C ILE A 140 24.47 -13.30 13.64
N GLU A 141 24.03 -13.44 14.90
CA GLU A 141 22.94 -14.36 15.25
C GLU A 141 21.61 -13.94 14.63
N VAL A 142 21.32 -12.63 14.58
CA VAL A 142 20.09 -12.11 13.97
C VAL A 142 19.90 -12.59 12.53
N VAL A 143 20.96 -12.67 11.74
CA VAL A 143 20.86 -13.19 10.36
C VAL A 143 20.39 -14.64 10.35
N LYS A 144 20.91 -15.48 11.26
CA LYS A 144 20.51 -16.88 11.35
C LYS A 144 19.05 -17.02 11.76
N ASP A 145 18.62 -16.25 12.76
CA ASP A 145 17.23 -16.23 13.22
C ASP A 145 16.28 -15.74 12.11
N LEU A 146 16.68 -14.71 11.35
CA LEU A 146 15.91 -14.21 10.23
C LEU A 146 15.75 -15.24 9.11
N TYR A 147 16.77 -16.07 8.84
CA TYR A 147 16.65 -17.18 7.87
C TYR A 147 15.67 -18.27 8.31
N LEU A 148 15.43 -18.44 9.62
CA LEU A 148 14.40 -19.36 10.13
C LEU A 148 12.99 -18.81 9.88
N ILE A 149 12.82 -17.48 9.93
CA ILE A 149 11.54 -16.80 9.69
C ILE A 149 11.29 -16.63 8.19
N TYR A 150 12.33 -16.30 7.43
CA TYR A 150 12.29 -15.99 6.00
C TYR A 150 13.29 -16.88 5.24
N PRO A 151 12.82 -17.99 4.64
CA PRO A 151 13.69 -18.89 3.88
C PRO A 151 14.27 -18.27 2.59
N ASP A 152 13.70 -17.15 2.13
CA ASP A 152 14.18 -16.46 0.93
C ASP A 152 15.38 -15.54 1.26
N PRO A 153 16.58 -15.82 0.73
CA PRO A 153 17.76 -14.97 0.94
C PRO A 153 17.60 -13.56 0.33
N GLU A 154 16.64 -13.38 -0.58
CA GLU A 154 16.40 -12.08 -1.20
C GLU A 154 15.61 -11.10 -0.29
N THR A 155 15.24 -11.54 0.92
CA THR A 155 14.54 -10.72 1.91
C THR A 155 15.33 -9.46 2.28
N MET A 156 14.66 -8.31 2.25
CA MET A 156 15.30 -6.99 2.42
C MET A 156 16.11 -6.89 3.72
N ILE A 157 15.53 -7.27 4.86
CA ILE A 157 16.23 -7.17 6.14
C ILE A 157 17.45 -8.09 6.24
N ILE A 158 17.39 -9.28 5.62
CA ILE A 158 18.49 -10.25 5.62
C ILE A 158 19.68 -9.63 4.91
N LYS A 159 19.47 -9.07 3.72
CA LYS A 159 20.52 -8.38 2.96
C LYS A 159 21.16 -7.23 3.73
N GLU A 160 20.33 -6.44 4.43
CA GLU A 160 20.83 -5.29 5.20
C GLU A 160 21.66 -5.74 6.43
N PHE A 161 21.22 -6.76 7.16
CA PHE A 161 21.97 -7.31 8.30
C PHE A 161 23.23 -8.08 7.86
N GLU A 162 23.18 -8.82 6.75
CA GLU A 162 24.37 -9.42 6.13
C GLU A 162 25.38 -8.36 5.70
N TYR A 163 24.91 -7.25 5.12
CA TYR A 163 25.76 -6.13 4.75
C TYR A 163 26.41 -5.46 5.97
N ILE A 164 25.65 -5.27 7.06
CA ILE A 164 26.19 -4.80 8.34
C ILE A 164 27.28 -5.75 8.84
N ASN A 165 27.02 -7.06 8.88
CA ASN A 165 27.97 -8.06 9.34
C ASN A 165 29.23 -8.13 8.47
N LYS A 166 29.11 -8.00 7.14
CA LYS A 166 30.26 -7.92 6.21
C LYS A 166 31.14 -6.71 6.53
N ARG A 167 30.55 -5.55 6.82
CA ARG A 167 31.31 -4.33 7.17
C ARG A 167 32.01 -4.47 8.52
N VAL A 168 31.33 -5.02 9.52
CA VAL A 168 31.91 -5.32 10.83
C VAL A 168 33.07 -6.32 10.71
N ALA A 169 32.92 -7.37 9.89
CA ALA A 169 34.00 -8.31 9.60
C ALA A 169 35.22 -7.64 8.94
N ASN A 170 34.98 -6.58 8.15
CA ASN A 170 36.02 -5.73 7.56
C ASN A 170 36.59 -4.68 8.54
N ARG A 171 36.38 -4.86 9.85
CA ARG A 171 36.86 -3.98 10.95
C ARG A 171 36.25 -2.58 10.94
N GLU A 172 35.13 -2.39 10.27
CA GLU A 172 34.39 -1.15 10.37
C GLU A 172 33.55 -1.11 11.66
N PRO A 173 33.48 0.03 12.37
CA PRO A 173 32.61 0.15 13.53
C PRO A 173 31.15 -0.09 13.14
N ILE A 174 30.45 -0.89 13.95
CA ILE A 174 29.03 -1.23 13.74
C ILE A 174 28.15 0.03 13.67
N GLU A 175 28.54 1.08 14.37
CA GLU A 175 27.95 2.42 14.34
C GLU A 175 27.82 2.97 12.92
N VAL A 176 28.88 2.85 12.13
CA VAL A 176 28.95 3.39 10.77
C VAL A 176 28.12 2.53 9.81
N ALA A 177 28.19 1.20 9.98
CA ALA A 177 27.39 0.27 9.21
C ALA A 177 25.87 0.47 9.45
N LEU A 178 25.48 0.61 10.72
CA LEU A 178 24.09 0.81 11.14
C LEU A 178 23.57 2.19 10.71
N LYS A 179 24.38 3.26 10.85
CA LYS A 179 23.99 4.61 10.37
C LYS A 179 23.76 4.63 8.87
N SER A 180 24.63 3.97 8.12
CA SER A 180 24.48 3.84 6.67
C SER A 180 23.21 3.08 6.27
N PHE A 181 22.82 2.04 7.01
CA PHE A 181 21.54 1.36 6.81
C PHE A 181 20.35 2.29 7.09
N SER A 182 20.38 2.99 8.22
CA SER A 182 19.34 3.93 8.61
C SER A 182 19.09 5.03 7.57
N ASP A 183 20.16 5.65 7.06
CA ASP A 183 20.09 6.71 6.07
C ASP A 183 19.52 6.21 4.72
N ARG A 184 19.79 4.96 4.35
CA ARG A 184 19.20 4.32 3.14
C ARG A 184 17.75 3.92 3.33
N ALA A 185 17.40 3.39 4.50
CA ALA A 185 16.06 2.89 4.79
C ALA A 185 15.05 4.04 4.88
N ASP A 186 15.44 5.19 5.45
CA ASP A 186 14.61 6.39 5.57
C ASP A 186 13.26 6.08 6.25
N ILE A 187 13.33 5.26 7.30
CA ILE A 187 12.21 4.82 8.15
C ILE A 187 12.46 5.36 9.56
N GLU A 188 11.46 6.06 10.10
CA GLU A 188 11.52 6.72 11.41
C GLU A 188 12.00 5.78 12.53
N ASP A 189 11.44 4.58 12.62
CA ASP A 189 11.76 3.62 13.68
C ASP A 189 13.21 3.12 13.60
N ILE A 190 13.76 2.96 12.39
CA ILE A 190 15.17 2.56 12.17
C ILE A 190 16.12 3.72 12.50
N ILE A 191 15.75 4.95 12.13
CA ILE A 191 16.49 6.18 12.47
C ILE A 191 16.56 6.35 13.99
N ASN A 192 15.41 6.28 14.66
CA ASN A 192 15.32 6.42 16.10
C ASN A 192 16.12 5.34 16.84
N PHE A 193 16.01 4.07 16.42
CA PHE A 193 16.82 2.99 16.99
C PHE A 193 18.33 3.26 16.83
N THR A 194 18.74 3.66 15.63
CA THR A 194 20.15 3.91 15.32
C THR A 194 20.72 5.06 16.14
N ASP A 195 19.99 6.15 16.27
CA ASP A 195 20.42 7.32 17.04
C ASP A 195 20.50 7.01 18.55
N VAL A 196 19.55 6.22 19.07
CA VAL A 196 19.59 5.72 20.45
C VAL A 196 20.78 4.78 20.68
N PHE A 197 21.04 3.85 19.76
CA PHE A 197 22.17 2.94 19.81
C PHE A 197 23.52 3.69 19.82
N LEU A 198 23.70 4.63 18.89
CA LEU A 198 24.90 5.47 18.77
C LEU A 198 25.13 6.29 20.04
N THR A 199 24.06 6.89 20.58
CA THR A 199 24.12 7.70 21.79
C THR A 199 24.56 6.85 22.98
N CYS A 200 23.93 5.70 23.18
CA CYS A 200 24.23 4.81 24.30
C CYS A 200 25.68 4.27 24.25
N LYS A 201 26.15 3.91 23.05
CA LYS A 201 27.52 3.43 22.86
C LYS A 201 28.57 4.52 23.15
N ARG A 202 28.28 5.79 22.80
CA ARG A 202 29.15 6.93 23.10
C ARG A 202 29.15 7.30 24.58
N THR A 203 28.01 7.20 25.26
CA THR A 203 27.89 7.56 26.69
C THR A 203 28.28 6.42 27.64
N GLY A 204 28.54 5.22 27.12
CA GLY A 204 28.87 4.04 27.92
C GLY A 204 27.69 3.52 28.75
N GLY A 205 26.46 3.72 28.26
CA GLY A 205 25.26 3.24 28.92
C GLY A 205 25.06 1.73 28.76
N ASP A 206 24.05 1.19 29.44
CA ASP A 206 23.66 -0.21 29.28
C ASP A 206 22.95 -0.42 27.93
N LEU A 207 23.73 -0.82 26.93
CA LEU A 207 23.25 -1.10 25.58
C LEU A 207 22.21 -2.23 25.55
N VAL A 208 22.30 -3.20 26.47
CA VAL A 208 21.36 -4.31 26.54
C VAL A 208 20.00 -3.79 26.98
N GLU A 209 19.95 -3.00 28.06
CA GLU A 209 18.71 -2.41 28.55
C GLU A 209 18.10 -1.42 27.56
N VAL A 210 18.93 -0.62 26.89
CA VAL A 210 18.47 0.33 25.87
C VAL A 210 17.88 -0.39 24.66
N ILE A 211 18.57 -1.39 24.11
CA ILE A 211 18.07 -2.16 22.96
C ILE A 211 16.79 -2.92 23.33
N ARG A 212 16.71 -3.49 24.54
CA ARG A 212 15.51 -4.15 25.04
C ARG A 212 14.32 -3.19 25.08
N ARG A 213 14.49 -2.01 25.69
CA ARG A 213 13.42 -0.99 25.76
C ARG A 213 12.99 -0.51 24.39
N THR A 214 13.93 -0.21 23.50
CA THR A 214 13.61 0.27 22.15
C THR A 214 12.93 -0.83 21.32
N SER A 215 13.37 -2.09 21.46
CA SER A 215 12.71 -3.24 20.84
C SER A 215 11.27 -3.38 21.32
N THR A 216 11.03 -3.36 22.64
CA THR A 216 9.65 -3.41 23.20
C THR A 216 8.79 -2.24 22.70
N MET A 217 9.32 -1.02 22.70
CA MET A 217 8.57 0.17 22.23
C MET A 217 8.21 0.08 20.74
N ILE A 218 9.13 -0.37 19.89
CA ILE A 218 8.87 -0.55 18.45
C ILE A 218 7.84 -1.67 18.23
N ASN A 219 7.91 -2.75 19.01
CA ASN A 219 6.93 -3.83 18.97
C ASN A 219 5.52 -3.32 19.31
N GLU A 220 5.35 -2.64 20.44
CA GLU A 220 4.07 -2.06 20.86
C GLU A 220 3.52 -1.08 19.81
N LYS A 221 4.38 -0.21 19.26
CA LYS A 221 3.99 0.73 18.19
C LYS A 221 3.49 -0.01 16.96
N LEU A 222 4.13 -1.12 16.56
CA LEU A 222 3.73 -1.87 15.37
C LEU A 222 2.44 -2.68 15.58
N GLU A 223 2.25 -3.27 16.75
CA GLU A 223 1.01 -3.95 17.12
C GLU A 223 -0.19 -2.99 17.03
N ILE A 224 -0.07 -1.80 17.60
CA ILE A 224 -1.09 -0.74 17.51
C ILE A 224 -1.33 -0.34 16.04
N LYS A 225 -0.27 -0.18 15.23
CA LYS A 225 -0.38 0.11 13.80
C LYS A 225 -1.14 -0.99 13.05
N GLN A 226 -0.88 -2.26 13.35
CA GLN A 226 -1.57 -3.40 12.74
C GLN A 226 -3.04 -3.45 13.15
N GLU A 227 -3.35 -3.24 14.43
CA GLU A 227 -4.72 -3.18 14.92
C GLU A 227 -5.51 -2.06 14.24
N ILE A 228 -4.93 -0.87 14.13
CA ILE A 228 -5.50 0.26 13.38
C ILE A 228 -5.69 -0.12 11.91
N ALA A 229 -4.70 -0.76 11.27
CA ALA A 229 -4.79 -1.16 9.87
C ALA A 229 -5.92 -2.17 9.61
N VAL A 230 -6.13 -3.12 10.52
CA VAL A 230 -7.24 -4.09 10.47
C VAL A 230 -8.58 -3.37 10.63
N MET A 231 -8.70 -2.51 11.64
CA MET A 231 -9.92 -1.76 11.92
C MET A 231 -10.31 -0.82 10.76
N VAL A 232 -9.33 -0.09 10.21
CA VAL A 232 -9.51 0.77 9.03
C VAL A 232 -9.85 -0.07 7.79
N SER A 233 -9.26 -1.24 7.63
CA SER A 233 -9.55 -2.12 6.50
C SER A 233 -10.99 -2.61 6.49
N GLN A 234 -11.53 -2.96 7.67
CA GLN A 234 -12.94 -3.29 7.88
C GLN A 234 -13.84 -2.09 7.57
N LYS A 235 -13.56 -0.92 8.16
CA LYS A 235 -14.37 0.30 7.91
C LYS A 235 -14.35 0.73 6.45
N LYS A 236 -13.23 0.54 5.77
CA LYS A 236 -13.12 0.78 4.32
C LYS A 236 -13.95 -0.20 3.51
N PHE A 237 -14.10 -1.45 3.95
CA PHE A 237 -14.99 -2.40 3.29
C PHE A 237 -16.46 -2.00 3.46
N GLU A 238 -16.87 -1.66 4.69
CA GLU A 238 -18.23 -1.14 4.98
C GLU A 238 -18.54 0.13 4.17
N SER A 239 -17.62 1.11 4.18
CA SER A 239 -17.75 2.35 3.41
C SER A 239 -17.83 2.10 1.90
N ASN A 240 -17.06 1.15 1.37
CA ASN A 240 -17.13 0.77 -0.04
C ASN A 240 -18.50 0.18 -0.41
N ILE A 241 -19.10 -0.64 0.46
CA ILE A 241 -20.46 -1.18 0.23
C ILE A 241 -21.45 -0.02 0.17
N ILE A 242 -21.44 0.87 1.17
CA ILE A 242 -22.34 2.01 1.25
C ILE A 242 -22.19 2.93 0.02
N ALA A 243 -20.97 3.10 -0.49
CA ALA A 243 -20.71 3.89 -1.69
C ALA A 243 -21.35 3.30 -2.96
N VAL A 244 -21.52 1.97 -3.04
CA VAL A 244 -22.10 1.29 -4.22
C VAL A 244 -23.64 1.26 -4.16
N VAL A 245 -24.22 1.26 -2.96
CA VAL A 245 -25.68 1.13 -2.75
C VAL A 245 -26.52 2.11 -3.58
N PRO A 246 -26.22 3.44 -3.64
CA PRO A 246 -27.02 4.37 -4.43
C PRO A 246 -27.07 4.01 -5.92
N PHE A 247 -25.95 3.55 -6.49
CA PHE A 247 -25.88 3.12 -7.89
C PHE A 247 -26.72 1.86 -8.11
N PHE A 248 -26.67 0.91 -7.16
CA PHE A 248 -27.46 -0.30 -7.23
C PHE A 248 -28.97 0.00 -7.17
N ILE A 249 -29.40 0.91 -6.28
CA ILE A 249 -30.82 1.32 -6.16
C ILE A 249 -31.30 1.97 -7.45
N VAL A 250 -30.53 2.92 -8.00
CA VAL A 250 -30.88 3.57 -9.28
C VAL A 250 -30.98 2.52 -10.39
N ALA A 251 -29.99 1.64 -10.52
CA ALA A 251 -30.02 0.57 -11.51
C ALA A 251 -31.23 -0.36 -11.36
N PHE A 252 -31.52 -0.79 -10.14
CA PHE A 252 -32.63 -1.68 -9.83
C PHE A 252 -33.98 -1.03 -10.17
N LEU A 253 -34.19 0.23 -9.78
CA LEU A 253 -35.44 0.95 -10.06
C LEU A 253 -35.61 1.24 -11.56
N SER A 254 -34.54 1.63 -12.26
CA SER A 254 -34.59 1.85 -13.71
C SER A 254 -34.90 0.58 -14.50
N TYR A 255 -34.62 -0.60 -13.94
CA TYR A 255 -34.99 -1.88 -14.54
C TYR A 255 -36.38 -2.37 -14.13
N SER A 256 -36.70 -2.31 -12.83
CA SER A 256 -37.94 -2.87 -12.28
C SER A 256 -39.16 -2.01 -12.61
N SER A 257 -39.00 -0.68 -12.62
CA SER A 257 -40.10 0.27 -12.82
C SER A 257 -39.64 1.47 -13.67
N PRO A 258 -39.47 1.29 -15.00
CA PRO A 258 -38.99 2.35 -15.90
C PRO A 258 -39.84 3.62 -15.85
N ASP A 259 -41.17 3.46 -15.77
CA ASP A 259 -42.14 4.56 -15.72
C ASP A 259 -41.93 5.48 -14.50
N TYR A 260 -41.37 4.96 -13.40
CA TYR A 260 -41.05 5.75 -12.21
C TYR A 260 -39.83 6.65 -12.44
N MET A 261 -38.90 6.23 -13.29
CA MET A 261 -37.64 6.93 -13.55
C MET A 261 -37.71 7.88 -14.76
N GLU A 262 -38.71 7.76 -15.62
CA GLU A 262 -38.88 8.65 -16.79
C GLU A 262 -38.87 10.16 -16.45
N PRO A 263 -39.55 10.65 -15.39
CA PRO A 263 -39.50 12.06 -15.03
C PRO A 263 -38.11 12.55 -14.59
N LEU A 264 -37.26 11.65 -14.08
CA LEU A 264 -35.90 11.95 -13.64
C LEU A 264 -34.93 12.08 -14.83
N TYR A 265 -35.20 11.37 -15.93
CA TYR A 265 -34.36 11.40 -17.13
C TYR A 265 -34.82 12.41 -18.18
N SER A 266 -36.10 12.80 -18.17
CA SER A 266 -36.66 13.76 -19.13
C SER A 266 -36.09 15.17 -18.95
N TRP A 267 -35.49 15.70 -20.01
CA TRP A 267 -34.87 17.05 -20.04
C TRP A 267 -35.88 18.20 -20.03
N THR A 268 -37.16 17.92 -20.32
CA THR A 268 -38.26 18.88 -20.23
C THR A 268 -38.61 19.23 -18.78
N ASN A 269 -38.20 18.38 -17.82
CA ASN A 269 -38.44 18.54 -16.38
C ASN A 269 -37.14 18.87 -15.63
N LEU A 270 -37.24 19.30 -14.37
CA LEU A 270 -36.07 19.53 -13.48
C LEU A 270 -35.36 18.21 -13.05
N GLY A 271 -35.68 17.07 -13.66
CA GLY A 271 -35.16 15.74 -13.32
C GLY A 271 -33.62 15.62 -13.39
N PRO A 272 -32.97 16.00 -14.52
CA PRO A 272 -31.52 15.93 -14.65
C PRO A 272 -30.76 16.78 -13.62
N ILE A 273 -31.36 17.89 -13.16
CA ILE A 273 -30.78 18.74 -12.11
C ILE A 273 -30.79 18.00 -10.77
N ILE A 274 -31.89 17.34 -10.43
CA ILE A 274 -32.01 16.52 -9.21
C ILE A 274 -30.97 15.38 -9.24
N MET A 275 -30.84 14.69 -10.38
CA MET A 275 -29.83 13.64 -10.57
C MET A 275 -28.40 14.16 -10.40
N THR A 276 -28.13 15.37 -10.90
CA THR A 276 -26.83 16.03 -10.71
C THR A 276 -26.56 16.34 -9.24
N ILE A 277 -27.55 16.88 -8.52
CA ILE A 277 -27.45 17.17 -7.08
C ILE A 277 -27.19 15.88 -6.29
N SER A 278 -27.93 14.80 -6.59
CA SER A 278 -27.74 13.49 -5.96
C SER A 278 -26.35 12.92 -6.22
N LEU A 279 -25.84 13.02 -7.46
CA LEU A 279 -24.50 12.57 -7.80
C LEU A 279 -23.42 13.34 -7.04
N VAL A 280 -23.55 14.67 -6.96
CA VAL A 280 -22.63 15.53 -6.18
C VAL A 280 -22.68 15.18 -4.70
N ALA A 281 -23.86 14.95 -4.13
CA ALA A 281 -24.01 14.55 -2.73
C ALA A 281 -23.34 13.20 -2.44
N ILE A 282 -23.48 12.21 -3.33
CA ILE A 282 -22.79 10.91 -3.22
C ILE A 282 -21.27 11.09 -3.28
N LEU A 283 -20.76 11.87 -4.24
CA LEU A 283 -19.33 12.14 -4.37
C LEU A 283 -18.78 12.84 -3.12
N PHE A 284 -19.53 13.80 -2.57
CA PHE A 284 -19.17 14.50 -1.34
C PHE A 284 -19.16 13.56 -0.12
N ALA A 285 -20.15 12.68 0.00
CA ALA A 285 -20.20 11.68 1.06
C ALA A 285 -19.01 10.72 0.99
N VAL A 286 -18.70 10.20 -0.20
CA VAL A 286 -17.53 9.33 -0.42
C VAL A 286 -16.23 10.07 -0.10
N TRP A 287 -16.12 11.34 -0.47
CA TRP A 287 -14.95 12.17 -0.17
C TRP A 287 -14.74 12.36 1.34
N ILE A 288 -15.82 12.65 2.09
CA ILE A 288 -15.76 12.73 3.56
C ILE A 288 -15.34 11.38 4.17
N CYS A 289 -15.95 10.27 3.74
CA CYS A 289 -15.60 8.94 4.22
C CYS A 289 -14.11 8.64 3.99
N GLN A 290 -13.59 8.92 2.80
CA GLN A 290 -12.17 8.71 2.48
C GLN A 290 -11.25 9.59 3.33
N ARG A 291 -11.65 10.83 3.62
CA ARG A 291 -10.86 11.76 4.42
C ARG A 291 -10.78 11.33 5.89
N ILE A 292 -11.88 10.84 6.45
CA ILE A 292 -11.92 10.31 7.83
C ILE A 292 -11.10 9.01 7.93
N MET A 293 -11.18 8.13 6.92
CA MET A 293 -10.45 6.86 6.91
C MET A 293 -8.95 6.99 6.59
N ASN A 294 -8.48 8.16 6.15
CA ASN A 294 -7.06 8.40 5.92
C ASN A 294 -6.36 8.74 7.24
N ILE A 295 -6.32 7.75 8.14
CA ILE A 295 -5.56 7.85 9.38
C ILE A 295 -4.11 7.58 9.03
N LYS A 296 -3.27 8.60 9.20
CA LYS A 296 -1.82 8.49 9.06
C LYS A 296 -1.30 7.97 10.40
N VAL A 297 -0.80 6.74 10.43
CA VAL A 297 -0.15 6.10 11.59
C VAL A 297 1.35 6.10 11.42
#